data_AF-A0A0A0BWW7-F1
#
_entry.id   AF-A0A0A0BWW7-F1
#
_cell.length_a   1.000
_cell.length_b   1.000
_cell.length_c   1.000
_cell.angle_alpha   90.00
_cell.angle_beta   90.00
_cell.angle_gamma   90.00
#
_symmetry.space_group_name_H-M   'P 1'
#
loop_
_entity.id
_entity.type
_entity.pdbx_description
1 polymer ?
#
loop_
_entity_poly.entity_id
_entity_poly.type
_entity_poly.pdbx_seq_one_letter_code
_entity_poly.pdbx_strand_id
1 'polypeptide(L)' 'MAEVTVAPTGAALDGWTVDVALPQGAAVTSVWSGQASGSGNALTVRPASWNAQVPGGGSTAFGFQGTGSGEGATVTCTAG' A
#
# COMPACT_ATOMS: atom_id res chain seq x y z
N MET A 1 -10.02 9.24 1.09
CA MET A 1 -9.70 7.85 1.51
C MET A 1 -9.40 7.05 0.26
N ALA A 2 -8.47 6.11 0.32
CA ALA A 2 -8.08 5.26 -0.79
C ALA A 2 -7.91 3.82 -0.32
N GLU A 3 -8.25 2.87 -1.18
CA GLU A 3 -8.02 1.45 -0.97
C GLU A 3 -7.09 0.95 -2.07
N VAL A 4 -6.15 0.08 -1.70
CA VAL A 4 -5.17 -0.50 -2.60
C VAL A 4 -5.25 -2.01 -2.50
N THR A 5 -5.52 -2.64 -3.64
CA THR A 5 -5.54 -4.10 -3.77
C THR A 5 -4.20 -4.60 -4.26
N VAL A 6 -3.61 -5.52 -3.51
CA VAL A 6 -2.38 -6.24 -3.84
C VAL A 6 -2.77 -7.63 -4.30
N ALA A 7 -2.50 -7.94 -5.57
CA ALA A 7 -2.78 -9.25 -6.16
C ALA A 7 -1.54 -9.77 -6.89
N PRO A 8 -0.98 -10.93 -6.54
CA PRO A 8 0.04 -11.58 -7.36
C PRO A 8 -0.50 -11.90 -8.75
N THR A 9 0.30 -11.58 -9.76
CA THR A 9 0.02 -11.96 -11.16
C THR A 9 0.57 -13.35 -11.53
N GLY A 10 1.29 -14.01 -10.61
CA GLY A 10 1.92 -15.30 -10.84
C GLY A 10 2.01 -16.15 -9.57
N ALA A 11 3.23 -16.33 -9.06
CA ALA A 11 3.48 -17.09 -7.84
C ALA A 11 2.87 -16.41 -6.59
N ALA A 12 2.73 -17.19 -5.52
CA ALA A 12 2.35 -16.64 -4.22
C ALA A 12 3.35 -15.56 -3.77
N LEU A 13 2.85 -14.53 -3.11
CA LEU A 13 3.66 -13.51 -2.44
C LEU A 13 3.95 -14.02 -1.03
N ASP A 14 5.22 -13.98 -0.60
CA ASP A 14 5.66 -14.22 0.78
C ASP A 14 6.01 -12.90 1.51
N GLY A 15 5.34 -11.84 1.08
CA GLY A 15 5.55 -10.48 1.49
C GLY A 15 5.31 -9.52 0.33
N TRP A 16 4.82 -8.33 0.64
CA TRP A 16 4.63 -7.28 -0.36
C TRP A 16 4.94 -5.94 0.28
N THR A 17 5.55 -5.06 -0.49
CA THR A 17 5.78 -3.68 -0.09
C THR A 17 5.17 -2.78 -1.14
N VAL A 18 4.32 -1.84 -0.71
CA VAL A 18 3.70 -0.86 -1.60
C VAL A 18 4.19 0.52 -1.22
N ASP A 19 4.92 1.14 -2.13
CA ASP A 19 5.39 2.51 -2.02
C ASP A 19 4.40 3.44 -2.73
N VAL A 20 3.84 4.37 -1.97
CA VAL A 20 2.92 5.40 -2.41
C VAL A 20 3.62 6.74 -2.29
N ALA A 21 3.87 7.39 -3.43
CA ALA A 21 4.31 8.77 -3.46
C ALA A 21 3.11 9.67 -3.78
N LEU A 22 2.79 10.55 -2.85
CA LEU A 22 1.76 11.56 -2.97
C LEU A 22 2.33 12.84 -3.59
N PRO A 23 1.49 13.60 -4.33
CA PRO A 23 1.86 14.92 -4.82
C PRO A 23 2.09 15.91 -3.66
N GLN A 24 2.76 17.00 -3.96
CA GLN A 24 3.02 18.05 -2.97
C GLN A 24 1.69 18.66 -2.47
N GLY A 25 1.55 18.81 -1.15
CA GLY A 25 0.31 19.27 -0.51
C GLY A 25 -0.67 18.15 -0.12
N ALA A 26 -0.35 16.89 -0.45
CA ALA A 26 -1.03 15.72 0.09
C ALA A 26 -0.16 14.99 1.12
N ALA A 27 -0.80 14.47 2.16
CA ALA A 27 -0.14 13.74 3.22
C ALA A 27 -1.01 12.61 3.76
N VAL A 28 -0.38 11.50 4.13
CA VAL A 28 -1.08 10.38 4.78
C VAL A 28 -1.26 10.66 6.26
N THR A 29 -2.46 10.40 6.77
CA THR A 29 -2.81 10.59 8.19
C THR A 29 -2.99 9.26 8.91
N SER A 30 -3.61 8.27 8.27
CA SER A 30 -3.94 6.98 8.89
C SER A 30 -3.89 5.86 7.86
N VAL A 31 -3.50 4.67 8.28
CA VAL A 31 -3.51 3.44 7.47
C VAL A 31 -4.14 2.31 8.28
N TRP A 32 -4.81 1.40 7.60
CA TRP A 32 -5.37 0.18 8.19
C TRP A 32 -5.06 -1.02 7.30
N SER A 33 -5.18 -2.23 7.87
CA SER A 33 -4.88 -3.49 7.18
C SER A 33 -3.46 -3.60 6.62
N GLY A 34 -2.53 -2.80 7.14
CA GLY A 34 -1.12 -2.80 6.77
C GLY A 34 -0.29 -1.95 7.74
N GLN A 35 1.02 -2.15 7.70
CA GLN A 35 1.98 -1.33 8.44
C GLN A 35 2.51 -0.24 7.54
N ALA A 36 2.03 0.98 7.75
CA ALA A 36 2.58 2.16 7.11
C ALA A 36 3.84 2.65 7.81
N SER A 37 4.85 2.98 7.02
CA SER A 37 6.07 3.66 7.43
C SER A 37 6.34 4.79 6.46
N GLY A 38 6.55 6.00 6.98
CA GLY A 38 6.67 7.20 6.16
C GLY A 38 5.90 8.36 6.77
N SER A 39 6.22 9.57 6.34
CA SER A 39 5.56 10.79 6.79
C SER A 39 5.54 11.81 5.67
N GLY A 40 4.52 12.67 5.65
CA GLY A 40 4.32 13.64 4.58
C GLY A 40 3.85 12.97 3.29
N ASN A 41 4.61 13.18 2.21
CA ASN A 41 4.24 12.81 0.84
C ASN A 41 4.78 11.44 0.37
N ALA A 42 5.51 10.70 1.21
CA ALA A 42 5.99 9.36 0.89
C ALA A 42 5.52 8.36 1.96
N LEU A 43 4.84 7.31 1.50
CA LEU A 43 4.25 6.27 2.34
C LEU A 43 4.68 4.91 1.81
N THR A 44 5.39 4.15 2.63
CA THR A 44 5.67 2.74 2.38
C THR A 44 4.73 1.90 3.23
N VAL A 45 3.89 1.08 2.60
CA VAL A 45 2.99 0.15 3.28
C VAL A 45 3.51 -1.26 3.14
N ARG A 46 3.62 -1.93 4.28
CA ARG A 46 3.99 -3.34 4.40
C ARG A 46 2.78 -4.15 4.88
N PRO A 47 2.78 -5.48 4.70
CA PRO A 47 1.69 -6.30 5.15
C PRO A 47 1.67 -6.32 6.68
N ALA A 48 0.49 -6.49 7.24
CA ALA A 48 0.38 -7.03 8.58
C ALA A 48 0.78 -8.52 8.57
N SER A 49 1.13 -9.05 9.75
CA SER A 49 1.55 -10.44 9.90
C SER A 49 0.53 -11.48 9.40
N TRP A 50 -0.76 -11.11 9.30
CA TRP A 50 -1.84 -11.99 8.83
C TRP A 50 -2.12 -11.89 7.32
N ASN A 51 -1.60 -10.88 6.61
CA ASN A 51 -1.77 -10.73 5.15
C ASN A 51 -0.45 -10.62 4.38
N ALA A 52 0.66 -11.04 4.97
CA ALA A 52 1.95 -11.12 4.30
C ALA A 52 1.95 -12.17 3.18
N GLN A 53 1.35 -13.34 3.42
CA GLN A 53 1.19 -14.36 2.41
C GLN A 53 -0.07 -14.15 1.58
N VAL A 54 0.10 -14.05 0.27
CA VAL A 54 -1.00 -13.99 -0.70
C VAL A 54 -0.81 -15.13 -1.70
N PRO A 55 -1.70 -16.14 -1.74
CA PRO A 55 -1.58 -17.23 -2.69
C PRO A 55 -1.67 -16.73 -4.13
N GLY A 56 -1.03 -17.44 -5.07
CA GLY A 56 -1.13 -17.13 -6.50
C GLY A 56 -2.59 -17.17 -6.95
N GLY A 57 -3.07 -16.07 -7.55
CA GLY A 57 -4.49 -15.88 -7.90
C GLY A 57 -5.39 -15.37 -6.77
N GLY A 58 -4.84 -15.17 -5.56
CA GLY A 58 -5.49 -14.45 -4.47
C GLY A 58 -5.26 -12.94 -4.52
N SER A 59 -5.81 -12.24 -3.53
CA SER A 59 -5.56 -10.80 -3.35
C SER A 59 -5.73 -10.41 -1.90
N THR A 60 -4.99 -9.40 -1.46
CA THR A 60 -5.23 -8.71 -0.20
C THR A 60 -5.44 -7.21 -0.47
N ALA A 61 -6.05 -6.52 0.47
CA ALA A 61 -6.27 -5.08 0.35
C ALA A 61 -5.88 -4.38 1.64
N PHE A 62 -5.32 -3.19 1.49
CA PHE A 62 -5.13 -2.25 2.57
C PHE A 62 -5.72 -0.91 2.18
N GLY A 63 -6.02 -0.09 3.19
CA GLY A 63 -6.54 1.25 2.94
C GLY A 63 -5.79 2.29 3.73
N PHE A 64 -5.82 3.50 3.20
CA PHE A 64 -5.25 4.66 3.85
C PHE A 64 -6.13 5.90 3.69
N GLN A 65 -6.00 6.78 4.66
CA GLN A 65 -6.58 8.11 4.67
C GLN A 65 -5.44 9.12 4.67
N GLY A 66 -5.61 10.14 3.83
CA GLY A 66 -4.74 11.30 3.81
C GLY A 66 -5.55 12.57 3.62
N THR A 67 -4.85 13.70 3.70
CA THR A 67 -5.33 15.04 3.40
C THR A 67 -4.77 15.51 2.06
N GLY A 68 -5.46 16.47 1.43
CA GLY A 68 -5.07 17.01 0.12
C GLY A 68 -5.68 16.25 -1.07
N SER A 69 -5.10 16.44 -2.26
CA SER A 69 -5.49 15.74 -3.48
C SER A 69 -4.57 14.56 -3.76
N GLY A 70 -5.12 13.37 -4.00
CA GLY A 70 -4.36 12.19 -4.45
C GLY A 70 -4.05 12.20 -5.96
N GLU A 71 -4.42 13.27 -6.66
CA GLU A 71 -4.30 13.37 -8.11
C GLU A 71 -2.83 13.44 -8.53
N GLY A 72 -2.35 12.43 -9.25
CA GLY A 72 -0.93 12.24 -9.56
C GLY A 72 -0.14 11.43 -8.53
N ALA A 73 -0.82 10.78 -7.57
CA ALA A 73 -0.15 9.81 -6.71
C ALA A 73 0.36 8.61 -7.53
N THR A 74 1.60 8.19 -7.27
CA THR A 74 2.19 7.01 -7.91
C THR A 74 2.26 5.87 -6.91
N VAL A 75 1.84 4.69 -7.32
CA VAL A 75 1.86 3.47 -6.50
C VAL A 75 2.78 2.47 -7.15
N THR A 76 3.80 2.03 -6.41
CA THR A 76 4.73 0.99 -6.85
C THR A 76 4.59 -0.20 -5.91
N CYS A 77 4.33 -1.38 -6.47
CA CYS A 77 4.25 -2.61 -5.71
C CYS A 77 5.50 -3.45 -5.96
N THR A 78 6.17 -3.85 -4.89
CA THR A 78 7.34 -4.74 -4.92
C THR A 78 6.99 -6.02 -4.17
N ALA A 79 7.03 -7.15 -4.89
CA ALA A 79 6.88 -8.48 -4.31
C ALA A 79 8.19 -8.89 -3.61
N GLY A 80 8.06 -9.46 -2.41
CA GLY A 80 9.16 -10.08 -1.67
C GLY A 80 9.31 -11.56 -1.96
#